data_AF-A0A973J8R8-F1
#
_entry.id   AF-A0A973J8R8-F1
#
_cell.length_a   1.000
_cell.length_b   1.000
_cell.length_c   1.000
_cell.angle_alpha   90.00
_cell.angle_beta   90.00
_cell.angle_gamma   90.00
#
_symmetry.space_group_name_H-M   'P 1'
#
loop_
_entity.id
_entity.type
_entity.pdbx_description
1 polymer ?
#
loop_
_entity_poly.entity_id
_entity_poly.type
_entity_poly.pdbx_seq_one_letter_code
_entity_poly.pdbx_strand_id
1 'polypeptide(L)'
;MLPTLTFVLPLPSSFNRQYFTHRGQHILTPWSRRYRDLVAYRLHEMHWDDQLSDGFLDAAQRGHLSLLLHCYFETPLRRDLDSGLKIVQDAVVTRGLGIDDARVVDVRLIKRIDPLRPRVEVSVDVIDGWDWECTDSEPIVPLAFRLPIPPSVNDQYVIVHGRRHRSAELRRFRRQVQTYVVAQHLAEQLPASLRATRNPSYLAVYADFFFAAQQRRDIDSGLKALLDALCAPLGFNDNRVVDIHLTKRITARQPYTLVQLEPLADWVFDAQHPVLPPPTPDEPTAHE
;
A
#
# COMPACT_ATOMS: atom_id res chain seq x y z
N MET A 1 -3.86 13.67 23.71
CA MET A 1 -3.05 12.90 22.75
C MET A 1 -3.96 11.82 22.22
N LEU A 2 -4.12 11.70 20.91
CA LEU A 2 -4.82 10.56 20.34
C LEU A 2 -4.02 9.29 20.67
N PRO A 3 -4.68 8.16 20.99
CA PRO A 3 -3.98 6.97 21.41
C PRO A 3 -3.29 6.30 20.21
N THR A 4 -2.02 5.97 20.38
CA THR A 4 -1.16 5.33 19.37
C THR A 4 -0.74 3.95 19.84
N LEU A 5 -0.87 2.95 18.97
CA LEU A 5 -0.38 1.59 19.19
C LEU A 5 0.78 1.33 18.23
N THR A 6 1.94 0.92 18.73
CA THR A 6 3.10 0.57 17.89
C THR A 6 3.63 -0.81 18.20
N PHE A 7 3.94 -1.60 17.17
CA PHE A 7 4.46 -2.95 17.30
C PHE A 7 5.18 -3.41 16.04
N VAL A 8 5.84 -4.57 16.14
CA VAL A 8 6.62 -5.17 15.05
C VAL A 8 5.98 -6.47 14.61
N LEU A 9 5.86 -6.66 13.31
CA LEU A 9 5.38 -7.88 12.66
C LEU A 9 6.48 -8.48 11.77
N PRO A 10 6.47 -9.80 11.54
CA PRO A 10 7.25 -10.37 10.45
C PRO A 10 6.80 -9.81 9.10
N LEU A 11 7.69 -9.80 8.12
CA LEU A 11 7.33 -9.40 6.77
C LEU A 11 6.26 -10.34 6.18
N PRO A 12 5.12 -9.85 5.65
CA PRO A 12 4.13 -10.72 5.04
C PRO A 12 4.70 -11.40 3.79
N SER A 13 4.14 -12.56 3.42
CA SER A 13 4.48 -13.20 2.13
C SER A 13 4.21 -12.28 0.94
N SER A 14 4.87 -12.50 -0.21
CA SER A 14 4.60 -11.71 -1.42
C SER A 14 3.18 -11.97 -1.94
N PHE A 15 2.57 -10.97 -2.59
CA PHE A 15 1.20 -11.05 -3.11
C PHE A 15 0.90 -12.33 -3.90
N ASN A 16 1.83 -12.75 -4.76
CA ASN A 16 1.71 -13.97 -5.58
C ASN A 16 1.61 -15.27 -4.75
N ARG A 17 2.03 -15.25 -3.49
CA ARG A 17 1.94 -16.38 -2.55
C ARG A 17 0.80 -16.23 -1.55
N GLN A 18 0.06 -15.11 -1.59
CA GLN A 18 -0.95 -14.83 -0.58
C GLN A 18 -2.28 -15.52 -0.86
N TYR A 19 -2.64 -15.70 -2.12
CA TYR A 19 -3.93 -16.23 -2.56
C TYR A 19 -3.76 -17.33 -3.60
N PHE A 20 -4.72 -18.24 -3.64
CA PHE A 20 -4.91 -19.18 -4.75
C PHE A 20 -6.36 -19.16 -5.22
N THR A 21 -6.60 -19.59 -6.46
CA THR A 21 -7.94 -19.67 -7.03
C THR A 21 -8.48 -21.08 -6.88
N HIS A 22 -9.65 -21.21 -6.25
CA HIS A 22 -10.36 -22.47 -6.10
C HIS A 22 -11.82 -22.28 -6.47
N ARG A 23 -12.31 -23.04 -7.46
CA ARG A 23 -13.69 -22.95 -7.98
C ARG A 23 -14.14 -21.52 -8.32
N GLY A 24 -13.23 -20.72 -8.88
CA GLY A 24 -13.51 -19.34 -9.24
C GLY A 24 -13.51 -18.33 -8.07
N GLN A 25 -13.17 -18.78 -6.85
CA GLN A 25 -13.03 -17.90 -5.69
C GLN A 25 -11.55 -17.73 -5.32
N HIS A 26 -11.19 -16.54 -4.86
CA HIS A 26 -9.89 -16.27 -4.28
C HIS A 26 -9.90 -16.65 -2.81
N ILE A 27 -9.03 -17.59 -2.44
CA ILE A 27 -8.89 -18.05 -1.07
C ILE A 27 -7.47 -17.75 -0.61
N LEU A 28 -7.33 -17.25 0.61
CA LEU A 28 -6.03 -17.09 1.26
C LEU A 28 -5.28 -18.44 1.26
N THR A 29 -3.98 -18.42 1.04
CA THR A 29 -3.16 -19.62 1.26
C THR A 29 -3.13 -19.98 2.76
N PRO A 30 -2.84 -21.24 3.12
CA PRO A 30 -2.63 -21.61 4.53
C PRO A 30 -1.60 -20.72 5.24
N TRP A 31 -0.54 -20.32 4.53
CA TRP A 31 0.49 -19.42 5.04
C TRP A 31 -0.04 -18.01 5.36
N SER A 32 -0.86 -17.44 4.47
CA SER A 32 -1.50 -16.14 4.74
C SER A 32 -2.48 -16.18 5.89
N ARG A 33 -3.24 -17.29 6.04
CA ARG A 33 -4.11 -17.47 7.21
C ARG A 33 -3.30 -17.53 8.49
N ARG A 34 -2.22 -18.32 8.51
CA ARG A 34 -1.29 -18.39 9.66
C ARG A 34 -0.67 -17.04 9.99
N TYR A 35 -0.27 -16.26 8.98
CA TYR A 35 0.21 -14.90 9.19
C TYR A 35 -0.85 -14.04 9.89
N ARG A 36 -2.09 -14.10 9.41
CA ARG A 36 -3.20 -13.35 9.99
C ARG A 36 -3.51 -13.75 11.43
N ASP A 37 -3.49 -15.05 11.71
CA ASP A 37 -3.72 -15.58 13.05
C ASP A 37 -2.55 -15.26 14.00
N LEU A 38 -1.30 -15.26 13.51
CA LEU A 38 -0.12 -14.83 14.26
C LEU A 38 -0.23 -13.36 14.69
N VAL A 39 -0.64 -12.47 13.77
CA VAL A 39 -0.84 -11.04 14.07
C VAL A 39 -1.94 -10.86 15.11
N ALA A 40 -3.07 -11.56 14.96
CA ALA A 40 -4.17 -11.49 15.91
C ALA A 40 -3.78 -12.00 17.29
N TYR A 41 -3.03 -13.11 17.34
CA TYR A 41 -2.47 -13.63 18.58
C TYR A 41 -1.51 -12.63 19.22
N ARG A 42 -0.64 -11.99 18.45
CA ARG A 42 0.28 -10.95 18.97
C ARG A 42 -0.46 -9.77 19.58
N LEU A 43 -1.54 -9.30 18.95
CA LEU A 43 -2.35 -8.21 19.48
C LEU A 43 -3.13 -8.63 20.74
N HIS A 44 -3.57 -9.88 20.81
CA HIS A 44 -4.16 -10.45 22.02
C HIS A 44 -3.15 -10.53 23.17
N GLU A 45 -1.90 -10.94 22.92
CA GLU A 45 -0.83 -10.90 23.93
C GLU A 45 -0.55 -9.46 24.39
N MET A 46 -0.47 -8.51 23.47
CA MET A 46 -0.29 -7.10 23.82
C MET A 46 -1.44 -6.56 24.67
N HIS A 47 -2.66 -7.02 24.43
CA HIS A 47 -3.81 -6.66 25.25
C HIS A 47 -3.72 -7.27 26.65
N TRP A 48 -3.30 -8.54 26.76
CA TRP A 48 -3.06 -9.22 28.02
C TRP A 48 -1.95 -8.56 28.87
N ASP A 49 -0.92 -8.04 28.20
CA ASP A 49 0.23 -7.38 28.84
C ASP A 49 0.04 -5.85 29.02
N ASP A 50 -1.21 -5.35 28.92
CA ASP A 50 -1.59 -3.93 29.05
C ASP A 50 -0.90 -2.95 28.04
N GLN A 51 -0.28 -3.46 26.98
CA GLN A 51 0.30 -2.66 25.89
C GLN A 51 -0.76 -2.18 24.89
N LEU A 52 -1.88 -2.90 24.79
CA LEU A 52 -3.07 -2.53 24.04
C LEU A 52 -4.23 -2.36 25.03
N SER A 53 -4.57 -1.12 25.36
CA SER A 53 -5.58 -0.82 26.38
C SER A 53 -7.02 -0.89 25.84
N ASP A 54 -7.97 -1.18 26.73
CA ASP A 54 -9.41 -1.07 26.43
C ASP A 54 -9.79 0.32 25.92
N GLY A 55 -9.17 1.36 26.48
CA GLY A 55 -9.38 2.75 26.04
C GLY A 55 -8.96 3.00 24.59
N PHE A 56 -7.88 2.35 24.12
CA PHE A 56 -7.51 2.38 22.71
C PHE A 56 -8.58 1.67 21.85
N LEU A 57 -9.00 0.47 22.26
CA LEU A 57 -10.00 -0.32 21.52
C LEU A 57 -11.34 0.42 21.39
N ASP A 58 -11.83 1.00 22.48
CA ASP A 58 -13.07 1.79 22.51
C ASP A 58 -12.98 3.05 21.64
N ALA A 59 -11.80 3.70 21.60
CA ALA A 59 -11.57 4.83 20.73
C ALA A 59 -11.55 4.38 19.26
N ALA A 60 -10.83 3.29 18.95
CA ALA A 60 -10.67 2.74 17.62
C ALA A 60 -12.00 2.23 17.01
N GLN A 61 -12.90 1.68 17.84
CA GLN A 61 -14.25 1.28 17.41
C GLN A 61 -15.15 2.45 17.05
N ARG A 62 -14.94 3.62 17.68
CA ARG A 62 -15.77 4.81 17.45
C ARG A 62 -15.21 5.71 16.35
N GLY A 63 -13.90 5.90 16.33
CA GLY A 63 -13.18 6.78 15.40
C GLY A 63 -12.74 6.11 14.08
N HIS A 64 -11.78 6.75 13.44
CA HIS A 64 -11.09 6.29 12.25
C HIS A 64 -9.66 5.87 12.58
N LEU A 65 -8.99 5.20 11.64
CA LEU A 65 -7.62 4.74 11.83
C LEU A 65 -6.69 5.34 10.79
N SER A 66 -5.51 5.77 11.23
CA SER A 66 -4.32 5.95 10.40
C SER A 66 -3.35 4.81 10.63
N LEU A 67 -2.75 4.29 9.55
CA LEU A 67 -1.72 3.26 9.60
C LEU A 67 -0.41 3.81 9.04
N LEU A 68 0.66 3.70 9.82
CA LEU A 68 2.03 3.91 9.34
C LEU A 68 2.77 2.57 9.32
N LEU A 69 3.23 2.16 8.15
CA LEU A 69 3.95 0.92 7.91
C LEU A 69 5.38 1.21 7.44
N HIS A 70 6.37 0.96 8.29
CA HIS A 70 7.76 0.88 7.85
C HIS A 70 8.09 -0.56 7.46
N CYS A 71 8.22 -0.80 6.16
CA CYS A 71 8.50 -2.11 5.60
C CYS A 71 10.02 -2.27 5.39
N TYR A 72 10.69 -3.01 6.28
CA TYR A 72 12.11 -3.32 6.18
C TYR A 72 12.32 -4.56 5.33
N PHE A 73 12.86 -4.38 4.13
CA PHE A 73 13.15 -5.46 3.20
C PHE A 73 14.61 -5.90 3.27
N GLU A 74 14.86 -7.14 2.82
CA GLU A 74 16.23 -7.63 2.67
C GLU A 74 17.02 -6.85 1.63
N THR A 75 16.34 -6.46 0.54
CA THR A 75 16.95 -5.83 -0.64
C THR A 75 16.02 -4.77 -1.23
N PRO A 76 16.56 -3.72 -1.87
CA PRO A 76 15.77 -2.56 -2.27
C PRO A 76 14.82 -2.80 -3.44
N LEU A 77 15.08 -3.78 -4.32
CA LEU A 77 14.34 -3.93 -5.58
C LEU A 77 13.56 -5.25 -5.71
N ARG A 78 13.61 -6.13 -4.70
CA ARG A 78 12.98 -7.45 -4.79
C ARG A 78 11.47 -7.43 -4.62
N ARG A 79 10.93 -6.43 -3.92
CA ARG A 79 9.50 -6.36 -3.57
C ARG A 79 8.92 -4.96 -3.76
N ASP A 80 7.69 -4.95 -4.23
CA ASP A 80 6.86 -3.75 -4.31
C ASP A 80 6.35 -3.39 -2.92
N LEU A 81 6.23 -2.09 -2.63
CA LEU A 81 5.85 -1.59 -1.32
C LEU A 81 4.38 -1.90 -0.99
N ASP A 82 3.49 -1.86 -1.98
CA ASP A 82 2.05 -2.16 -1.85
C ASP A 82 1.77 -3.66 -1.62
N SER A 83 2.70 -4.54 -1.96
CA SER A 83 2.49 -6.00 -1.99
C SER A 83 2.05 -6.62 -0.65
N GLY A 84 2.37 -5.97 0.47
CA GLY A 84 2.04 -6.41 1.82
C GLY A 84 0.87 -5.66 2.46
N LEU A 85 0.44 -4.52 1.91
CA LEU A 85 -0.52 -3.62 2.55
C LEU A 85 -1.82 -4.35 2.92
N LYS A 86 -2.45 -4.99 1.92
CA LYS A 86 -3.76 -5.62 2.10
C LYS A 86 -3.79 -6.64 3.23
N ILE A 87 -2.80 -7.53 3.25
CA ILE A 87 -2.75 -8.59 4.26
C ILE A 87 -2.36 -8.06 5.65
N VAL A 88 -1.50 -7.03 5.73
CA VAL A 88 -1.17 -6.38 7.01
C VAL A 88 -2.40 -5.67 7.56
N GLN A 89 -3.10 -4.90 6.73
CA GLN A 89 -4.31 -4.19 7.12
C GLN A 89 -5.42 -5.15 7.57
N ASP A 90 -5.73 -6.20 6.80
CA ASP A 90 -6.71 -7.24 7.20
C ASP A 90 -6.30 -7.92 8.51
N ALA A 91 -5.01 -8.22 8.69
CA ALA A 91 -4.52 -8.90 9.88
C ALA A 91 -4.56 -8.03 11.14
N VAL A 92 -4.14 -6.76 11.02
CA VAL A 92 -4.10 -5.82 12.15
C VAL A 92 -5.50 -5.32 12.46
N VAL A 93 -6.19 -4.73 11.49
CA VAL A 93 -7.43 -3.98 11.72
C VAL A 93 -8.62 -4.93 11.90
N THR A 94 -8.85 -5.79 10.91
CA THR A 94 -10.04 -6.66 10.91
C THR A 94 -9.88 -7.85 11.83
N ARG A 95 -8.83 -8.64 11.66
CA ARG A 95 -8.64 -9.85 12.47
C ARG A 95 -8.18 -9.55 13.89
N GLY A 96 -7.24 -8.64 14.05
CA GLY A 96 -6.57 -8.36 15.32
C GLY A 96 -7.38 -7.44 16.23
N LEU A 97 -7.73 -6.25 15.74
CA LEU A 97 -8.49 -5.27 16.51
C LEU A 97 -10.02 -5.49 16.44
N GLY A 98 -10.51 -6.31 15.51
CA GLY A 98 -11.94 -6.55 15.34
C GLY A 98 -12.70 -5.36 14.72
N ILE A 99 -12.01 -4.53 13.93
CA ILE A 99 -12.53 -3.29 13.36
C ILE A 99 -12.76 -3.46 11.85
N ASP A 100 -13.84 -2.86 11.34
CA ASP A 100 -14.10 -2.74 9.90
C ASP A 100 -12.97 -1.94 9.23
N ASP A 101 -12.24 -2.53 8.30
CA ASP A 101 -11.09 -1.93 7.61
C ASP A 101 -11.49 -0.75 6.70
N ALA A 102 -12.79 -0.59 6.40
CA ALA A 102 -13.31 0.62 5.78
C ALA A 102 -13.17 1.88 6.66
N ARG A 103 -12.89 1.73 7.97
CA ARG A 103 -12.58 2.83 8.91
C ARG A 103 -11.14 3.33 8.81
N VAL A 104 -10.27 2.64 8.09
CA VAL A 104 -8.93 3.15 7.76
C VAL A 104 -9.09 4.25 6.73
N VAL A 105 -8.66 5.46 7.09
CA VAL A 105 -8.82 6.68 6.29
C VAL A 105 -7.50 7.26 5.81
N ASP A 106 -6.40 6.82 6.42
CA ASP A 106 -5.05 7.29 6.14
C ASP A 106 -4.09 6.09 6.24
N VAL A 107 -3.22 5.94 5.23
CA VAL A 107 -2.19 4.91 5.23
C VAL A 107 -0.92 5.49 4.66
N ARG A 108 0.18 5.36 5.40
CA ARG A 108 1.52 5.62 4.88
C ARG A 108 2.36 4.36 4.89
N LEU A 109 2.99 4.06 3.77
CA LEU A 109 3.97 2.98 3.65
C LEU A 109 5.32 3.57 3.33
N ILE A 110 6.33 3.17 4.06
CA ILE A 110 7.71 3.61 3.86
C ILE A 110 8.59 2.38 3.67
N LYS A 111 9.34 2.36 2.57
CA LYS A 111 10.29 1.30 2.25
C LYS A 111 11.60 1.52 2.99
N ARG A 112 12.02 0.55 3.78
CA ARG A 112 13.30 0.52 4.48
C ARG A 112 14.08 -0.74 4.10
N ILE A 113 15.35 -0.79 4.48
CA ILE A 113 16.21 -1.95 4.26
C ILE A 113 16.80 -2.38 5.60
N ASP A 114 16.66 -3.66 5.90
CA ASP A 114 17.38 -4.35 6.97
C ASP A 114 17.61 -5.78 6.47
N PRO A 115 18.80 -6.07 5.90
CA PRO A 115 19.11 -7.37 5.31
C PRO A 115 19.07 -8.51 6.31
N LEU A 116 19.28 -8.21 7.59
CA LEU A 116 19.40 -9.20 8.65
C LEU A 116 18.08 -9.42 9.39
N ARG A 117 17.19 -8.42 9.42
CA ARG A 117 15.94 -8.47 10.19
C ARG A 117 14.76 -7.87 9.39
N PRO A 118 14.31 -8.54 8.30
CA PRO A 118 13.16 -8.09 7.54
C PRO A 118 11.88 -8.16 8.38
N ARG A 119 11.17 -7.04 8.47
CA ARG A 119 10.01 -6.85 9.35
C ARG A 119 9.11 -5.71 8.86
N VAL A 120 7.91 -5.63 9.40
CA VAL A 120 7.06 -4.44 9.28
C VAL A 120 6.91 -3.84 10.67
N GLU A 121 7.31 -2.58 10.83
CA GLU A 121 6.95 -1.79 12.01
C GLU A 121 5.63 -1.10 11.71
N VAL A 122 4.65 -1.30 12.59
CA VAL A 122 3.28 -0.83 12.43
C VAL A 122 3.00 0.17 13.54
N SER A 123 2.52 1.35 13.17
CA SER A 123 1.86 2.28 14.08
C SER A 123 0.40 2.46 13.65
N VAL A 124 -0.50 2.39 14.62
CA VAL A 124 -1.94 2.60 14.45
C VAL A 124 -2.35 3.77 15.33
N ASP A 125 -2.85 4.82 14.71
CA ASP A 125 -3.38 5.99 15.40
C ASP A 125 -4.91 5.99 15.30
N VAL A 126 -5.58 6.28 16.41
CA VAL A 126 -7.02 6.54 16.40
C VAL A 126 -7.26 8.01 16.09
N ILE A 127 -8.17 8.28 15.17
CA ILE A 127 -8.58 9.63 14.78
C ILE A 127 -10.05 9.81 15.17
N ASP A 128 -10.32 10.70 16.13
CA ASP A 128 -11.68 10.90 16.66
C ASP A 128 -12.66 11.48 15.62
N GLY A 129 -12.16 12.30 14.70
CA GLY A 129 -12.94 12.88 13.60
C GLY A 129 -12.08 12.99 12.35
N TRP A 130 -12.61 12.52 11.22
CA TRP A 130 -11.94 12.60 9.94
C TRP A 130 -12.62 13.65 9.07
N ASP A 131 -11.82 14.55 8.52
CA ASP A 131 -12.33 15.55 7.59
C ASP A 131 -12.55 14.90 6.22
N TRP A 132 -13.80 14.51 5.99
CA TRP A 132 -14.22 13.90 4.74
C TRP A 132 -14.28 14.92 3.60
N GLU A 133 -14.48 16.20 3.92
CA GLU A 133 -14.69 17.27 2.96
C GLU A 133 -13.37 18.01 2.73
N CYS A 134 -12.86 18.01 1.50
CA CYS A 134 -11.76 18.90 1.13
C CYS A 134 -12.32 20.06 0.33
N THR A 135 -12.03 21.29 0.74
CA THR A 135 -12.14 22.45 -0.14
C THR A 135 -11.03 22.36 -1.19
N ASP A 136 -11.40 22.53 -2.48
CA ASP A 136 -10.55 22.45 -3.70
C ASP A 136 -9.35 23.47 -3.72
N SER A 137 -8.86 23.93 -2.58
CA SER A 137 -7.92 25.04 -2.41
C SER A 137 -6.50 24.63 -1.98
N GLU A 138 -6.17 23.34 -1.95
CA GLU A 138 -4.78 22.93 -1.70
C GLU A 138 -3.86 23.39 -2.85
N PRO A 139 -2.65 23.88 -2.53
CA PRO A 139 -1.74 24.41 -3.54
C PRO A 139 -1.38 23.33 -4.55
N ILE A 140 -1.42 23.69 -5.84
CA ILE A 140 -0.96 22.82 -6.93
C ILE A 140 0.55 22.64 -6.75
N VAL A 141 0.92 21.51 -6.15
CA VAL A 141 2.30 21.04 -6.08
C VAL A 141 2.71 20.55 -7.48
N PRO A 142 3.96 20.74 -7.92
CA PRO A 142 4.42 20.16 -9.19
C PRO A 142 4.12 18.65 -9.25
N LEU A 143 3.65 18.17 -10.40
CA LEU A 143 3.24 16.78 -10.65
C LEU A 143 2.02 16.28 -9.85
N ALA A 144 1.15 17.19 -9.38
CA ALA A 144 -0.19 16.85 -8.91
C ALA A 144 -1.20 16.83 -10.08
N PHE A 145 -2.00 15.78 -10.19
CA PHE A 145 -2.99 15.62 -11.25
C PHE A 145 -4.17 14.72 -10.88
N ARG A 146 -5.29 14.90 -11.59
CA ARG A 146 -6.53 14.16 -11.36
C ARG A 146 -6.68 12.98 -12.32
N LEU A 147 -6.97 11.81 -11.76
CA LEU A 147 -7.29 10.57 -12.47
C LEU A 147 -8.72 10.10 -12.15
N PRO A 148 -9.31 9.22 -12.98
CA PRO A 148 -10.51 8.48 -12.57
C PRO A 148 -10.22 7.63 -11.32
N ILE A 149 -11.27 7.31 -10.55
CA ILE A 149 -11.14 6.36 -9.43
C ILE A 149 -10.76 4.96 -9.97
N PRO A 150 -9.82 4.23 -9.34
CA PRO A 150 -9.57 2.84 -9.70
C PRO A 150 -10.80 1.94 -9.47
N PRO A 151 -10.99 0.90 -10.28
CA PRO A 151 -12.04 -0.10 -10.04
C PRO A 151 -11.82 -0.82 -8.70
N SER A 152 -12.91 -1.31 -8.08
CA SER A 152 -12.79 -2.10 -6.84
C SER A 152 -12.01 -3.39 -7.09
N VAL A 153 -11.46 -4.00 -6.03
CA VAL A 153 -10.79 -5.32 -6.14
C VAL A 153 -11.68 -6.34 -6.85
N ASN A 154 -12.98 -6.34 -6.55
CA ASN A 154 -13.96 -7.25 -7.14
C ASN A 154 -14.21 -6.98 -8.62
N ASP A 155 -14.07 -5.74 -9.06
CA ASP A 155 -14.32 -5.32 -10.44
C ASP A 155 -13.04 -5.35 -11.30
N GLN A 156 -11.87 -5.63 -10.71
CA GLN A 156 -10.59 -5.57 -11.44
C GLN A 156 -10.35 -6.78 -12.35
N TYR A 157 -10.90 -7.95 -12.02
CA TYR A 157 -10.60 -9.19 -12.71
C TYR A 157 -11.84 -10.05 -12.92
N VAL A 158 -11.83 -10.81 -14.00
CA VAL A 158 -12.86 -11.79 -14.34
C VAL A 158 -12.21 -13.14 -14.58
N ILE A 159 -12.93 -14.22 -14.28
CA ILE A 159 -12.45 -15.58 -14.49
C ILE A 159 -13.16 -16.15 -15.72
N VAL A 160 -12.36 -16.53 -16.72
CA VAL A 160 -12.84 -17.10 -17.99
C VAL A 160 -12.09 -18.40 -18.22
N HIS A 161 -12.80 -19.53 -18.35
CA HIS A 161 -12.21 -20.87 -18.48
C HIS A 161 -11.16 -21.20 -17.41
N GLY A 162 -11.41 -20.82 -16.15
CA GLY A 162 -10.50 -21.06 -15.03
C GLY A 162 -9.23 -20.21 -15.03
N ARG A 163 -9.07 -19.27 -15.98
CA ARG A 163 -7.96 -18.33 -16.05
C ARG A 163 -8.42 -16.93 -15.66
N ARG A 164 -7.54 -16.19 -14.99
CA ARG A 164 -7.78 -14.81 -14.57
C ARG A 164 -7.45 -13.87 -15.72
N HIS A 165 -8.40 -13.02 -16.08
CA HIS A 165 -8.23 -11.96 -17.04
C HIS A 165 -8.54 -10.62 -16.39
N ARG A 166 -7.87 -9.55 -16.83
CA ARG A 166 -8.27 -8.18 -16.44
C ARG A 166 -9.71 -7.97 -16.88
N SER A 167 -10.52 -7.27 -16.08
CA SER A 167 -11.88 -6.91 -16.47
C SER A 167 -11.90 -5.84 -17.57
N ALA A 168 -13.06 -5.61 -18.18
CA ALA A 168 -13.23 -4.49 -19.11
C ALA A 168 -13.03 -3.14 -18.40
N GLU A 169 -13.45 -3.04 -17.14
CA GLU A 169 -13.32 -1.84 -16.32
C GLU A 169 -11.86 -1.53 -16.01
N LEU A 170 -11.07 -2.50 -15.55
CA LEU A 170 -9.64 -2.32 -15.32
C LEU A 170 -8.88 -1.96 -16.60
N ARG A 171 -9.23 -2.57 -17.74
CA ARG A 171 -8.64 -2.20 -19.04
C ARG A 171 -9.01 -0.77 -19.44
N ARG A 172 -10.25 -0.33 -19.19
CA ARG A 172 -10.69 1.04 -19.46
C ARG A 172 -9.93 2.03 -18.58
N PHE A 173 -9.87 1.79 -17.29
CA PHE A 173 -9.12 2.60 -16.32
C PHE A 173 -7.66 2.75 -16.74
N ARG A 174 -6.95 1.65 -17.00
CA ARG A 174 -5.54 1.69 -17.45
C ARG A 174 -5.34 2.49 -18.73
N ARG A 175 -6.24 2.37 -19.71
CA ARG A 175 -6.19 3.17 -20.94
C ARG A 175 -6.38 4.66 -20.66
N GLN A 176 -7.34 5.02 -19.80
CA GLN A 176 -7.57 6.43 -19.42
C GLN A 176 -6.36 7.03 -18.73
N VAL A 177 -5.75 6.31 -17.79
CA VAL A 177 -4.50 6.76 -17.12
C VAL A 177 -3.35 6.88 -18.12
N GLN A 178 -3.16 5.91 -19.00
CA GLN A 178 -2.13 5.96 -20.05
C GLN A 178 -2.33 7.17 -20.97
N THR A 179 -3.56 7.41 -21.45
CA THR A 179 -3.86 8.58 -22.28
C THR A 179 -3.56 9.88 -21.54
N TYR A 180 -3.87 9.96 -20.25
CA TYR A 180 -3.56 11.14 -19.43
C TYR A 180 -2.04 11.37 -19.31
N VAL A 181 -1.29 10.34 -18.93
CA VAL A 181 0.18 10.38 -18.77
C VAL A 181 0.85 10.86 -20.06
N VAL A 182 0.42 10.34 -21.21
CA VAL A 182 0.95 10.74 -22.52
C VAL A 182 0.54 12.17 -22.87
N ALA A 183 -0.73 12.53 -22.75
CA ALA A 183 -1.22 13.86 -23.13
C ALA A 183 -0.59 15.00 -22.29
N GLN A 184 -0.32 14.74 -21.02
CA GLN A 184 0.31 15.70 -20.10
C GLN A 184 1.84 15.63 -20.14
N HIS A 185 2.43 14.78 -20.97
CA HIS A 185 3.89 14.59 -21.07
C HIS A 185 4.54 14.31 -19.70
N LEU A 186 3.84 13.59 -18.80
CA LEU A 186 4.32 13.42 -17.40
C LEU A 186 5.67 12.70 -17.34
N ALA A 187 5.91 11.75 -18.25
CA ALA A 187 7.19 11.05 -18.33
C ALA A 187 8.38 11.98 -18.66
N GLU A 188 8.13 13.13 -19.29
CA GLU A 188 9.15 14.14 -19.63
C GLU A 188 9.39 15.12 -18.48
N GLN A 189 8.36 15.35 -17.66
CA GLN A 189 8.46 16.17 -16.44
C GLN A 189 9.21 15.45 -15.31
N LEU A 190 9.29 14.11 -15.36
CA LEU A 190 10.00 13.28 -14.40
C LEU A 190 11.50 13.16 -14.73
N PRO A 191 12.39 13.18 -13.73
CA PRO A 191 13.82 12.98 -13.93
C PRO A 191 14.13 11.68 -14.69
N ALA A 192 15.06 11.76 -15.64
CA ALA A 192 15.51 10.58 -16.39
C ALA A 192 16.11 9.49 -15.49
N SER A 193 16.63 9.86 -14.30
CA SER A 193 17.13 8.93 -13.28
C SER A 193 16.09 7.93 -12.80
N LEU A 194 14.78 8.24 -12.85
CA LEU A 194 13.73 7.27 -12.49
C LEU A 194 13.69 6.07 -13.44
N ARG A 195 14.12 6.28 -14.69
CA ARG A 195 14.17 5.27 -15.76
C ARG A 195 15.58 4.68 -15.93
N ALA A 196 16.59 5.24 -15.27
CA ALA A 196 17.96 4.79 -15.39
C ALA A 196 18.13 3.36 -14.84
N THR A 197 19.02 2.58 -15.45
CA THR A 197 19.41 1.26 -14.93
C THR A 197 20.47 1.38 -13.83
N ARG A 198 21.39 2.34 -13.99
CA ARG A 198 22.49 2.61 -13.05
C ARG A 198 22.12 3.81 -12.17
N ASN A 199 22.23 3.65 -10.85
CA ASN A 199 21.86 4.65 -9.84
C ASN A 199 20.47 5.25 -10.08
N PRO A 200 19.41 4.42 -10.10
CA PRO A 200 18.07 4.94 -10.28
C PRO A 200 17.65 5.79 -9.09
N SER A 201 16.88 6.84 -9.36
CA SER A 201 16.14 7.53 -8.31
C SER A 201 14.89 6.74 -7.93
N TYR A 202 14.27 7.14 -6.82
CA TYR A 202 13.06 6.53 -6.29
C TYR A 202 11.88 7.48 -6.40
N LEU A 203 10.68 6.98 -6.15
CA LEU A 203 9.45 7.76 -6.28
C LEU A 203 8.64 7.68 -4.98
N ALA A 204 8.10 8.83 -4.55
CA ALA A 204 6.98 8.88 -3.64
C ALA A 204 5.67 9.10 -4.41
N VAL A 205 4.61 8.41 -3.98
CA VAL A 205 3.27 8.51 -4.55
C VAL A 205 2.28 8.89 -3.46
N TYR A 206 1.66 10.05 -3.59
CA TYR A 206 0.57 10.49 -2.73
C TYR A 206 -0.73 10.33 -3.52
N ALA A 207 -1.73 9.67 -2.94
CA ALA A 207 -3.01 9.41 -3.59
C ALA A 207 -4.17 9.68 -2.64
N ASP A 208 -4.93 10.73 -2.96
CA ASP A 208 -6.18 11.06 -2.27
C ASP A 208 -7.34 10.47 -3.07
N PHE A 209 -8.03 9.50 -2.47
CA PHE A 209 -9.20 8.87 -3.08
C PHE A 209 -10.46 9.61 -2.66
N PHE A 210 -11.07 10.30 -3.62
CA PHE A 210 -12.35 10.98 -3.44
C PHE A 210 -13.49 10.05 -3.88
N PHE A 211 -14.11 9.38 -2.91
CA PHE A 211 -15.23 8.47 -3.13
C PHE A 211 -16.57 9.21 -3.10
N ALA A 212 -17.60 8.65 -3.75
CA ALA A 212 -18.96 9.09 -3.48
C ALA A 212 -19.35 8.69 -2.04
N ALA A 213 -20.13 9.51 -1.33
CA ALA A 213 -20.47 9.26 0.08
C ALA A 213 -21.10 7.89 0.36
N GLN A 214 -21.79 7.31 -0.62
CA GLN A 214 -22.41 5.98 -0.52
C GLN A 214 -21.44 4.81 -0.74
N GLN A 215 -20.20 5.09 -1.17
CA GLN A 215 -19.20 4.07 -1.45
C GLN A 215 -18.30 3.84 -0.24
N ARG A 216 -18.65 2.85 0.58
CA ARG A 216 -17.71 2.28 1.54
C ARG A 216 -16.72 1.38 0.80
N ARG A 217 -15.44 1.78 0.76
CA ARG A 217 -14.34 0.99 0.21
C ARG A 217 -13.11 1.11 1.11
N ASP A 218 -12.35 0.03 1.15
CA ASP A 218 -11.03 -0.03 1.75
C ASP A 218 -10.11 0.91 0.97
N ILE A 219 -9.21 1.60 1.67
CA ILE A 219 -8.27 2.55 1.06
C ILE A 219 -7.21 1.87 0.17
N ASP A 220 -6.87 0.60 0.47
CA ASP A 220 -5.93 -0.20 -0.31
C ASP A 220 -6.52 -0.78 -1.60
N SER A 221 -7.86 -0.80 -1.73
CA SER A 221 -8.60 -1.53 -2.77
C SER A 221 -8.24 -1.11 -4.20
N GLY A 222 -7.81 0.14 -4.38
CA GLY A 222 -7.41 0.72 -5.67
C GLY A 222 -5.91 0.87 -5.87
N LEU A 223 -5.10 0.74 -4.81
CA LEU A 223 -3.67 1.11 -4.84
C LEU A 223 -2.91 0.33 -5.93
N LYS A 224 -3.03 -1.00 -5.92
CA LYS A 224 -2.31 -1.83 -6.89
C LYS A 224 -2.69 -1.47 -8.33
N ALA A 225 -3.99 -1.30 -8.60
CA ALA A 225 -4.46 -0.93 -9.93
C ALA A 225 -3.94 0.45 -10.36
N LEU A 226 -3.89 1.41 -9.43
CA LEU A 226 -3.35 2.76 -9.65
C LEU A 226 -1.86 2.71 -10.00
N LEU A 227 -1.04 2.03 -9.19
CA LEU A 227 0.40 1.89 -9.43
C LEU A 227 0.69 1.20 -10.76
N ASP A 228 0.02 0.08 -11.03
CA ASP A 228 0.10 -0.65 -12.30
C ASP A 228 -0.23 0.22 -13.52
N ALA A 229 -1.19 1.14 -13.39
CA ALA A 229 -1.66 2.02 -14.44
C ALA A 229 -0.74 3.23 -14.65
N LEU A 230 -0.08 3.70 -13.59
CA LEU A 230 0.87 4.82 -13.60
C LEU A 230 2.27 4.40 -14.04
N CYS A 231 2.84 3.36 -13.43
CA CYS A 231 4.25 3.01 -13.63
C CYS A 231 4.53 2.57 -15.07
N ALA A 232 3.60 1.82 -15.68
CA ALA A 232 3.76 1.31 -17.04
C ALA A 232 3.96 2.41 -18.10
N PRO A 233 3.09 3.43 -18.24
CA PRO A 233 3.31 4.52 -19.19
C PRO A 233 4.42 5.51 -18.77
N LEU A 234 4.76 5.59 -17.48
CA LEU A 234 5.91 6.38 -17.01
C LEU A 234 7.27 5.69 -17.27
N GLY A 235 7.25 4.40 -17.62
CA GLY A 235 8.43 3.65 -18.04
C GLY A 235 9.37 3.26 -16.91
N PHE A 236 8.88 3.15 -15.68
CA PHE A 236 9.67 2.67 -14.53
C PHE A 236 8.96 1.51 -13.80
N ASN A 237 9.71 0.79 -12.97
CA ASN A 237 9.23 -0.36 -12.22
C ASN A 237 8.66 0.08 -10.85
N ASP A 238 7.50 -0.44 -10.46
CA ASP A 238 6.80 -0.13 -9.21
C ASP A 238 7.60 -0.53 -7.97
N ASN A 239 8.56 -1.44 -8.08
CA ASN A 239 9.52 -1.74 -7.01
C ASN A 239 10.42 -0.54 -6.61
N ARG A 240 10.44 0.55 -7.41
CA ARG A 240 11.15 1.81 -7.11
C ARG A 240 10.29 2.83 -6.37
N VAL A 241 9.02 2.53 -6.10
CA VAL A 241 8.20 3.34 -5.21
C VAL A 241 8.60 3.03 -3.77
N VAL A 242 9.00 4.05 -3.02
CA VAL A 242 9.58 3.93 -1.67
C VAL A 242 8.78 4.62 -0.58
N ASP A 243 7.89 5.54 -0.95
CA ASP A 243 6.95 6.18 -0.05
C ASP A 243 5.58 6.20 -0.74
N ILE A 244 4.56 5.74 -0.04
CA ILE A 244 3.18 5.77 -0.51
C ILE A 244 2.35 6.38 0.61
N HIS A 245 1.60 7.42 0.29
CA HIS A 245 0.63 8.00 1.21
C HIS A 245 -0.75 7.95 0.56
N LEU A 246 -1.70 7.30 1.22
CA LEU A 246 -3.08 7.20 0.80
C LEU A 246 -3.95 7.94 1.79
N THR A 247 -4.86 8.77 1.28
CA THR A 247 -5.94 9.32 2.09
C THR A 247 -7.30 9.02 1.45
N LYS A 248 -8.32 8.94 2.30
CA LYS A 248 -9.69 8.67 1.90
C LYS A 248 -10.54 9.91 2.14
N ARG A 249 -11.23 10.41 1.12
CA ARG A 249 -12.11 11.58 1.20
C ARG A 249 -13.46 11.29 0.55
N ILE A 250 -14.45 12.14 0.78
CA ILE A 250 -15.72 12.09 0.06
C ILE A 250 -15.85 13.25 -0.93
N THR A 251 -16.63 13.04 -1.97
CA THR A 251 -17.03 14.08 -2.88
C THR A 251 -18.52 13.95 -3.23
N ALA A 252 -19.21 15.08 -3.33
CA ALA A 252 -20.57 15.16 -3.87
C ALA A 252 -20.60 15.08 -5.41
N ARG A 253 -19.42 15.18 -6.05
CA ARG A 253 -19.25 15.10 -7.52
C ARG A 253 -18.90 13.68 -7.95
N GLN A 254 -18.52 13.52 -9.22
CA GLN A 254 -18.02 12.23 -9.71
C GLN A 254 -16.73 11.82 -8.98
N PRO A 255 -16.60 10.55 -8.52
CA PRO A 255 -15.42 10.04 -7.85
C PRO A 255 -14.14 10.20 -8.67
N TYR A 256 -13.02 10.45 -7.99
CA TYR A 256 -11.73 10.65 -8.63
C TYR A 256 -10.58 10.34 -7.68
N THR A 257 -9.37 10.29 -8.22
CA THR A 257 -8.14 10.23 -7.44
C THR A 257 -7.30 11.45 -7.76
N LEU A 258 -6.89 12.20 -6.74
CA LEU A 258 -5.82 13.18 -6.87
C LEU A 258 -4.51 12.45 -6.60
N VAL A 259 -3.59 12.51 -7.55
CA VAL A 259 -2.28 11.86 -7.45
C VAL A 259 -1.22 12.94 -7.49
N GLN A 260 -0.26 12.87 -6.57
CA GLN A 260 0.97 13.62 -6.64
C GLN A 260 2.15 12.66 -6.70
N LEU A 261 3.08 12.96 -7.62
CA LEU A 261 4.32 12.22 -7.78
C LEU A 261 5.51 13.07 -7.36
N GLU A 262 6.36 12.54 -6.50
CA GLU A 262 7.57 13.24 -6.05
C GLU A 262 8.81 12.38 -6.33
N PRO A 263 9.65 12.79 -7.30
CA PRO A 263 10.92 12.14 -7.55
C PRO A 263 11.88 12.36 -6.37
N LEU A 264 12.44 11.26 -5.86
CA LEU A 264 13.38 11.26 -4.75
C LEU A 264 14.78 10.91 -5.28
N ALA A 265 15.54 11.93 -5.68
CA ALA A 265 16.89 11.76 -6.22
C ALA A 265 17.88 11.29 -5.16
N ASP A 266 17.74 11.79 -3.93
CA ASP A 266 18.67 11.58 -2.83
C ASP A 266 18.12 10.59 -1.79
N TRP A 267 17.18 9.72 -2.19
CA TRP A 267 16.68 8.70 -1.28
C TRP A 267 17.77 7.70 -0.94
N VAL A 268 18.13 7.65 0.34
CA VAL A 268 19.08 6.70 0.90
C VAL A 268 18.32 5.76 1.81
N PHE A 269 18.48 4.46 1.60
CA PHE A 269 18.05 3.47 2.58
C PHE A 269 19.00 3.56 3.77
N ASP A 270 18.44 3.91 4.94
CA ASP A 270 19.07 4.13 6.24
C ASP A 270 20.57 3.76 6.35
N ALA A 271 21.40 4.73 6.75
CA ALA A 271 22.84 4.56 6.94
C ALA A 271 23.20 3.47 7.96
N GLN A 272 22.32 3.13 8.90
CA GLN A 272 22.55 2.10 9.91
C GLN A 272 22.42 0.66 9.36
N HIS A 273 21.79 0.49 8.20
CA HIS A 273 21.48 -0.82 7.61
C HIS A 273 21.93 -0.86 6.14
N PRO A 274 23.25 -0.90 5.87
CA PRO A 274 23.76 -0.84 4.51
C PRO A 274 23.21 -1.98 3.67
N VAL A 275 22.85 -1.67 2.42
CA VAL A 275 22.45 -2.66 1.42
C VAL A 275 23.64 -3.61 1.23
N LEU A 276 23.52 -4.85 1.69
CA LEU A 276 24.54 -5.86 1.46
C LEU A 276 24.65 -6.11 -0.06
N PRO A 277 25.87 -6.30 -0.60
CA PRO A 277 26.02 -6.72 -1.98
C PRO A 277 25.27 -8.04 -2.20
N PRO A 278 24.73 -8.29 -3.41
CA PRO A 278 24.10 -9.56 -3.72
C PRO A 278 25.08 -10.71 -3.42
N PRO A 279 24.59 -11.85 -2.88
CA PRO A 279 25.45 -13.01 -2.65
C PRO A 279 26.12 -13.40 -3.96
N THR A 280 27.42 -13.69 -3.90
CA THR A 280 28.15 -14.19 -5.06
C THR A 280 27.58 -15.55 -5.46
N PRO A 281 27.54 -15.91 -6.76
CA PRO A 281 26.91 -17.14 -7.24
C PRO A 281 27.43 -18.45 -6.61
N ASP A 282 28.55 -18.40 -5.89
CA ASP A 282 29.28 -19.56 -5.39
C ASP A 282 29.16 -19.77 -3.86
N GLU A 283 28.34 -18.98 -3.14
CA GLU A 283 28.09 -19.26 -1.72
C GLU A 283 26.93 -20.26 -1.53
N PRO A 284 27.17 -21.43 -0.91
CA PRO A 284 26.11 -22.38 -0.62
C PRO A 284 25.10 -21.76 0.35
N THR A 285 23.82 -21.80 -0.01
CA THR A 285 22.72 -21.38 0.84
C THR A 285 22.61 -22.33 2.01
N ALA A 286 23.10 -21.91 3.19
CA ALA A 286 23.00 -22.67 4.42
C ALA A 286 21.59 -22.59 5.01
N HIS A 287 20.63 -23.29 4.41
CA HIS A 287 19.36 -23.69 5.05
C HIS A 287 18.76 -24.88 4.27
N GLU A 288 19.23 -26.09 4.60
CA GLU A 288 18.41 -27.32 4.61
C GLU A 288 17.95 -27.60 6.03
#